data_AF-A0A3Q8HAL8-F1
#
_entry.id   AF-A0A3Q8HAL8-F1
#
_cell.length_a   1.000
_cell.length_b   1.000
_cell.length_c   1.000
_cell.angle_alpha   90.00
_cell.angle_beta   90.00
_cell.angle_gamma   90.00
#
_symmetry.space_group_name_H-M   'P 1'
#
loop_
_entity.id
_entity.type
_entity.pdbx_description
1 polymer ?
#
loop_
_entity_poly.entity_id
_entity_poly.type
_entity_poly.pdbx_seq_one_letter_code
_entity_poly.pdbx_strand_id
1 'polypeptide(L)'
;MSTINTSLGRYSLSARNAGDHIKGSIAINDEGGTQLTSQEFNEHDVDDVINNVIFPITGGNRAIANVLREEMVKAGFSRQH
;
A
#
# COMPACT_ATOMS: atom_id res chain seq x y z
N MET A 1 7.45 10.10 12.58
CA MET A 1 6.96 8.75 12.22
C MET A 1 6.05 8.89 11.01
N SER A 2 6.45 8.39 9.85
CA SER A 2 5.64 8.46 8.63
C SER A 2 4.49 7.46 8.71
N THR A 3 3.27 7.95 8.50
CA THR A 3 2.07 7.12 8.40
C THR A 3 1.29 7.60 7.18
N ILE A 4 0.77 6.66 6.40
CA ILE A 4 -0.11 6.92 5.26
C ILE A 4 -1.42 6.19 5.48
N ASN A 5 -2.51 6.89 5.20
CA ASN A 5 -3.84 6.32 5.04
C ASN A 5 -4.42 7.00 3.80
N THR A 6 -4.48 6.26 2.70
CA THR A 6 -5.01 6.76 1.43
C THR A 6 -6.02 5.78 0.88
N SER A 7 -7.04 6.30 0.20
CA SER A 7 -8.06 5.50 -0.46
C SER A 7 -8.14 5.87 -1.93
N LEU A 8 -7.82 4.92 -2.79
CA LEU A 8 -7.82 5.03 -4.23
C LEU A 8 -8.99 4.21 -4.81
N GLY A 9 -10.15 4.85 -4.94
CA GLY A 9 -11.38 4.18 -5.36
C GLY A 9 -11.74 3.05 -4.40
N ARG A 10 -11.77 1.81 -4.91
CA ARG A 10 -12.00 0.59 -4.10
C ARG A 10 -10.80 0.15 -3.27
N TYR A 11 -9.61 0.71 -3.46
CA TYR A 11 -8.41 0.28 -2.74
C TYR A 11 -8.12 1.22 -1.58
N SER A 12 -8.03 0.73 -0.36
CA SER A 12 -7.59 1.50 0.80
C SER A 12 -6.24 1.00 1.28
N LEU A 13 -5.24 1.88 1.31
CA LEU A 13 -3.90 1.58 1.76
C LEU A 13 -3.63 2.31 3.07
N SER A 14 -3.29 1.56 4.11
CA SER A 14 -2.76 2.08 5.36
C SER A 14 -1.35 1.52 5.57
N ALA A 15 -0.36 2.38 5.77
CA ALA A 15 0.98 1.92 6.13
C ALA A 15 1.60 2.86 7.17
N ARG A 16 2.50 2.31 7.98
CA ARG A 16 3.27 3.06 8.97
C ARG A 16 4.72 2.61 8.93
N ASN A 17 5.61 3.57 9.12
CA ASN A 17 7.01 3.28 9.30
C ASN A 17 7.22 2.78 10.74
N ALA A 18 7.60 1.52 10.88
CA ALA A 18 7.91 0.83 12.12
C ALA A 18 9.44 0.74 12.35
N GLY A 19 10.14 1.85 12.10
CA GLY A 19 11.58 2.00 12.30
C GLY A 19 12.39 1.47 11.10
N ASP A 20 12.45 0.15 10.99
CA ASP A 20 13.21 -0.56 9.94
C ASP A 20 12.31 -1.22 8.89
N HIS A 21 11.02 -1.36 9.18
CA HIS A 21 10.03 -1.97 8.29
C HIS A 21 8.84 -1.06 8.05
N ILE A 22 8.24 -1.20 6.89
CA ILE A 22 6.94 -0.69 6.50
C ILE A 22 5.89 -1.73 6.86
N LYS A 23 5.14 -1.47 7.93
CA LYS A 23 4.00 -2.30 8.31
C LYS A 23 2.70 -1.63 7.88
N GLY A 24 1.81 -2.39 7.26
CA GLY A 24 0.56 -1.84 6.79
C GLY A 24 -0.46 -2.88 6.39
N SER A 25 -1.54 -2.41 5.78
CA SER A 25 -2.58 -3.22 5.20
C SER A 25 -3.12 -2.53 3.95
N ILE A 26 -3.35 -3.30 2.90
CA ILE A 26 -4.12 -2.88 1.74
C ILE A 26 -5.44 -3.64 1.72
N ALA A 27 -6.54 -2.90 1.65
CA ALA A 27 -7.88 -3.44 1.57
C ALA A 27 -8.48 -3.14 0.20
N ILE A 28 -9.28 -4.06 -0.31
CA ILE A 28 -10.20 -3.82 -1.42
C ILE A 28 -11.61 -3.78 -0.83
N ASN A 29 -12.29 -2.67 -1.03
CA ASN A 29 -13.66 -2.44 -0.65
C ASN A 29 -14.60 -2.64 -1.85
N ASP A 30 -15.83 -3.01 -1.56
CA ASP A 30 -16.93 -2.96 -2.51
C ASP A 30 -17.41 -1.51 -2.73
N GLU A 31 -18.25 -1.28 -3.75
CA GLU A 31 -18.90 0.01 -4.01
C GLU A 31 -19.72 0.52 -2.81
N GLY A 32 -20.21 -0.39 -1.96
CA GLY A 32 -20.86 -0.06 -0.69
C GLY A 32 -19.91 0.28 0.48
N GLY A 33 -18.60 0.35 0.25
CA GLY A 33 -17.59 0.60 1.28
C GLY A 33 -17.30 -0.58 2.21
N THR A 34 -17.86 -1.76 1.92
CA THR A 34 -17.61 -2.98 2.70
C THR A 34 -16.29 -3.60 2.27
N GLN A 35 -15.42 -3.90 3.22
CA GLN A 35 -14.14 -4.57 2.94
C GLN A 35 -14.40 -5.98 2.39
N LEU A 36 -13.99 -6.22 1.14
CA LEU A 36 -14.05 -7.54 0.50
C LEU A 36 -12.83 -8.38 0.86
N THR A 37 -11.65 -7.78 0.74
CA THR A 37 -10.40 -8.43 1.12
C THR A 37 -9.47 -7.42 1.77
N SER A 38 -8.61 -7.88 2.65
CA SER A 38 -7.53 -7.09 3.23
C SER A 38 -6.31 -7.96 3.37
N GLN A 39 -5.17 -7.41 2.98
CA GLN A 39 -3.89 -8.05 3.13
C GLN A 39 -2.98 -7.16 3.96
N GLU A 40 -2.58 -7.70 5.11
CA GLU A 40 -1.53 -7.13 5.93
C GLU A 40 -0.16 -7.43 5.31
N PHE A 41 0.77 -6.50 5.49
CA PHE A 41 2.13 -6.64 5.01
C PHE A 41 3.13 -6.04 6.00
N ASN A 42 4.36 -6.53 5.94
CA ASN A 42 5.45 -6.07 6.76
C ASN A 42 6.77 -6.22 5.98
N GLU A 43 7.03 -5.22 5.15
CA GLU A 43 8.15 -5.24 4.23
C GLU A 43 9.22 -4.24 4.66
N HIS A 44 10.45 -4.42 4.18
CA HIS A 44 11.52 -3.46 4.46
C HIS A 44 11.35 -2.16 3.66
N ASP A 45 10.81 -2.26 2.45
CA ASP A 45 10.84 -1.16 1.48
C ASP A 45 9.59 -1.02 0.64
N VAL A 46 9.39 0.19 0.12
CA VAL A 46 8.22 0.50 -0.72
C VAL A 46 8.18 -0.40 -1.95
N ASP A 47 9.32 -0.64 -2.62
CA ASP A 47 9.32 -1.49 -3.81
C ASP A 47 8.82 -2.91 -3.49
N ASP A 48 9.17 -3.44 -2.32
CA ASP A 48 8.76 -4.76 -1.89
C ASP A 48 7.25 -4.81 -1.58
N VAL A 49 6.73 -3.82 -0.85
CA VAL A 49 5.27 -3.63 -0.65
C VAL A 49 4.54 -3.58 -1.99
N ILE A 50 5.07 -2.80 -2.94
CA ILE A 50 4.42 -2.63 -4.23
C ILE A 50 4.40 -3.94 -5.02
N ASN A 51 5.54 -4.63 -5.15
CA ASN A 51 5.63 -5.82 -5.99
C ASN A 51 4.98 -7.06 -5.34
N ASN A 52 5.17 -7.27 -4.03
CA ASN A 52 4.72 -8.47 -3.35
C ASN A 52 3.30 -8.37 -2.79
N VAL A 53 2.78 -7.15 -2.58
CA VAL A 53 1.48 -6.95 -1.95
C VAL A 53 0.52 -6.20 -2.86
N ILE A 54 0.87 -4.98 -3.28
CA ILE A 54 -0.07 -4.15 -4.05
C ILE A 54 -0.29 -4.72 -5.46
N PHE A 55 0.75 -5.24 -6.10
CA PHE A 55 0.67 -5.81 -7.44
C PHE A 55 -0.31 -7.00 -7.52
N PRO A 56 -0.20 -8.04 -6.67
CA PRO A 56 -1.18 -9.13 -6.68
C PRO A 56 -2.58 -8.68 -6.28
N ILE A 57 -2.72 -7.79 -5.29
CA ILE A 57 -4.03 -7.28 -4.84
C ILE A 57 -4.75 -6.48 -5.93
N THR A 58 -4.01 -5.71 -6.72
CA THR A 58 -4.57 -4.94 -7.84
C THR A 58 -4.73 -5.76 -9.12
N GLY A 59 -4.47 -7.08 -9.09
CA GLY A 59 -4.55 -7.96 -10.25
C GLY A 59 -3.49 -7.66 -11.32
N GLY A 60 -2.33 -7.15 -10.91
CA GLY A 60 -1.25 -6.73 -11.81
C GLY A 60 -1.45 -5.35 -12.45
N ASN A 61 -2.36 -4.53 -11.91
CA ASN A 61 -2.60 -3.19 -12.43
C ASN A 61 -1.48 -2.22 -12.05
N ARG A 62 -0.52 -2.06 -12.99
CA ARG A 62 0.62 -1.14 -12.86
C ARG A 62 0.23 0.31 -12.59
N ALA A 63 -0.89 0.80 -13.15
CA ALA A 63 -1.29 2.19 -12.95
C ALA A 63 -1.66 2.44 -11.48
N ILE A 64 -2.46 1.54 -10.89
CA ILE A 64 -2.86 1.65 -9.48
C ILE A 64 -1.65 1.45 -8.56
N ALA A 65 -0.83 0.44 -8.84
CA ALA A 65 0.39 0.19 -8.09
C ALA A 65 1.34 1.40 -8.10
N ASN A 66 1.47 2.09 -9.24
CA ASN A 66 2.32 3.27 -9.35
C ASN A 66 1.75 4.47 -8.59
N VAL A 67 0.43 4.69 -8.62
CA VAL A 67 -0.18 5.77 -7.83
C VAL A 67 0.00 5.51 -6.34
N LEU A 68 -0.24 4.28 -5.86
CA LEU A 68 -0.06 3.92 -4.45
C LEU A 68 1.41 4.05 -4.01
N ARG A 69 2.34 3.70 -4.90
CA ARG A 69 3.78 3.93 -4.71
C ARG A 69 4.10 5.41 -4.54
N GLU A 70 3.61 6.28 -5.43
CA GLU A 70 3.83 7.71 -5.34
C GLU A 70 3.29 8.29 -4.03
N GLU A 71 2.11 7.85 -3.60
CA GLU A 71 1.51 8.25 -2.33
C GLU A 71 2.38 7.82 -1.13
N MET A 72 2.91 6.59 -1.13
CA MET A 72 3.87 6.13 -0.11
C MET A 72 5.15 6.97 -0.13
N VAL A 73 5.73 7.26 -1.29
CA VAL A 73 6.93 8.09 -1.40
C VAL A 73 6.68 9.51 -0.88
N LYS A 74 5.52 10.12 -1.21
CA LYS A 74 5.12 11.43 -0.68
C LYS A 74 4.96 11.44 0.83
N ALA A 75 4.47 10.35 1.41
CA ALA A 75 4.37 10.18 2.87
C ALA A 75 5.74 9.96 3.56
N GLY A 76 6.83 9.92 2.79
CA GLY A 76 8.19 9.77 3.30
C GLY A 76 8.61 8.32 3.53
N PHE A 77 7.91 7.36 2.91
CA PHE A 77 8.42 5.99 2.84
C PHE A 77 9.56 5.96 1.80
N SER A 78 10.76 5.62 2.25
CA SER A 78 11.93 5.59 1.39
C SER A 78 11.88 4.39 0.44
N ARG A 79 12.44 4.58 -0.74
CA ARG A 79 12.93 3.50 -1.59
C ARG A 79 14.39 3.30 -1.23
N GLN A 80 14.75 2.26 -0.48
CA GLN A 80 16.14 1.84 -0.41
C GLN A 80 16.56 1.44 -1.82
N HIS A 81 17.72 1.97 -2.19
CA HIS A 81 18.29 1.96 -3.53
C HIS A 81 19.03 0.66 -3.76
#